data_AF-A0A450Z6E0-F1
#
_entry.id   AF-A0A450Z6E0-F1
#
_cell.length_a   1.000
_cell.length_b   1.000
_cell.length_c   1.000
_cell.angle_alpha   90.00
_cell.angle_beta   90.00
_cell.angle_gamma   90.00
#
_symmetry.space_group_name_H-M   'P 1'
#
loop_
_entity.id
_entity.type
_entity.pdbx_description
1 polymer ?
#
loop_
_entity_poly.entity_id
_entity_poly.type
_entity_poly.pdbx_seq_one_letter_code
_entity_poly.pdbx_strand_id
1 'polypeptide(L)'
;MGSNLALTDVSKRTVKIRQDIYDGAKSIYSGLARFTLIHELGHIVLHSNQAPSFSRTKSNHEWYEDSEWQADTFSGEFLMPVNLVQSLCSCPNDIVKVFGVSQSAAYVRWDKLKRE
;
A
#
# COMPACT_ATOMS: atom_id res chain seq x y z
N MET A 1 -18.61 7.40 5.18
CA MET A 1 -17.17 7.41 5.53
C MET A 1 -16.77 8.87 5.57
N GLY A 2 -16.26 9.39 6.68
CA GLY A 2 -15.91 10.81 6.82
C GLY A 2 -14.77 11.23 5.88
N SER A 3 -13.62 11.64 6.43
CA SER A 3 -12.42 11.96 5.64
C SER A 3 -11.71 10.72 5.07
N ASN A 4 -12.06 9.51 5.51
CA ASN A 4 -11.37 8.27 5.13
C ASN A 4 -11.64 7.87 3.67
N LEU A 5 -10.58 7.50 2.96
CA LEU A 5 -10.61 7.06 1.56
C LEU A 5 -11.08 5.61 1.41
N ALA A 6 -10.64 4.72 2.31
CA ALA A 6 -11.05 3.33 2.40
C ALA A 6 -10.94 2.85 3.86
N LEU A 7 -11.53 1.70 4.18
CA LEU A 7 -11.46 1.04 5.48
C LEU A 7 -11.59 -0.48 5.32
N THR A 8 -10.67 -1.23 5.92
CA THR A 8 -10.73 -2.70 6.02
C THR A 8 -11.31 -3.18 7.34
N ASP A 9 -12.24 -4.13 7.26
CA ASP A 9 -12.62 -5.00 8.38
C ASP A 9 -11.97 -6.36 8.14
N VAL A 10 -10.83 -6.61 8.80
CA VAL A 10 -10.05 -7.84 8.65
C VAL A 10 -10.80 -9.08 9.15
N SER A 11 -11.69 -8.92 10.14
CA SER A 11 -12.48 -10.02 10.71
C SER A 11 -13.54 -10.53 9.74
N LYS A 12 -14.14 -9.60 8.98
CA LYS A 12 -15.15 -9.93 7.95
C LYS A 12 -14.53 -10.07 6.55
N ARG A 13 -13.25 -9.75 6.41
CA ARG A 13 -12.53 -9.68 5.12
C ARG A 13 -13.26 -8.80 4.11
N THR A 14 -13.74 -7.64 4.58
CA THR A 14 -14.47 -6.69 3.73
C THR A 14 -13.73 -5.37 3.69
N VAL A 15 -13.60 -4.80 2.50
CA VAL A 15 -13.12 -3.43 2.30
C VAL A 15 -14.30 -2.55 1.95
N LYS A 16 -14.44 -1.42 2.65
CA LYS A 16 -15.31 -0.31 2.25
C LYS A 16 -14.44 0.73 1.58
N ILE A 17 -14.87 1.25 0.44
CA ILE A 17 -14.08 2.17 -0.38
C ILE A 17 -14.96 3.36 -0.73
N ARG A 18 -14.43 4.58 -0.68
CA ARG A 18 -15.12 5.77 -1.17
C ARG A 18 -15.28 5.66 -2.69
N GLN A 19 -16.45 6.03 -3.21
CA GLN A 19 -16.81 5.78 -4.60
C GLN A 19 -15.81 6.35 -5.62
N ASP A 20 -15.30 7.57 -5.39
CA ASP A 20 -14.30 8.22 -6.23
C ASP A 20 -12.95 7.47 -6.25
N ILE A 21 -12.56 6.86 -5.14
CA ILE A 21 -11.38 6.00 -5.06
C ILE A 21 -11.63 4.69 -5.80
N TYR A 22 -12.80 4.08 -5.63
CA TYR A 22 -13.17 2.87 -6.36
C TYR A 22 -13.15 3.10 -7.88
N ASP A 23 -13.75 4.20 -8.34
CA ASP A 23 -13.77 4.54 -9.77
C ASP A 23 -12.38 4.96 -10.26
N GLY A 24 -11.64 5.71 -9.46
CA GLY A 24 -10.26 6.11 -9.76
C GLY A 24 -9.33 4.90 -9.94
N ALA A 25 -9.45 3.87 -9.09
CA ALA A 25 -8.58 2.70 -9.12
C ALA A 25 -8.67 1.88 -10.42
N LYS A 26 -9.75 2.06 -11.20
CA LYS A 26 -9.91 1.46 -12.54
C LYS A 26 -8.99 2.08 -13.59
N SER A 27 -8.46 3.27 -13.33
CA SER A 27 -7.54 3.98 -14.21
C SER A 27 -6.10 3.76 -13.77
N ILE A 28 -5.23 3.41 -14.72
CA ILE A 28 -3.78 3.32 -14.47
C ILE A 28 -3.18 4.65 -14.01
N TYR A 29 -3.82 5.78 -14.33
CA TYR A 29 -3.33 7.12 -13.98
C TYR A 29 -3.68 7.55 -12.56
N SER A 30 -4.54 6.80 -11.84
CA SER A 30 -4.90 7.13 -10.45
C SER A 30 -4.05 6.35 -9.46
N GLY A 31 -2.77 6.72 -9.38
CA GLY A 31 -1.80 6.07 -8.49
C GLY A 31 -2.25 6.04 -7.03
N LEU A 32 -2.82 7.14 -6.52
CA LEU A 32 -3.35 7.21 -5.15
C LEU A 32 -4.47 6.19 -4.95
N ALA A 33 -5.46 6.15 -5.83
CA ALA A 33 -6.61 5.28 -5.67
C ALA A 33 -6.23 3.79 -5.73
N ARG A 34 -5.33 3.44 -6.67
CA ARG A 34 -4.76 2.10 -6.76
C ARG A 34 -3.98 1.73 -5.50
N PHE A 35 -3.13 2.64 -5.01
CA PHE A 35 -2.34 2.41 -3.81
C PHE A 35 -3.25 2.19 -2.59
N THR A 36 -4.25 3.05 -2.38
CA THR A 36 -5.23 2.88 -1.30
C THR A 36 -5.94 1.53 -1.39
N LEU A 37 -6.40 1.12 -2.58
CA LEU A 37 -7.08 -0.16 -2.73
C LEU A 37 -6.18 -1.36 -2.39
N ILE A 38 -4.94 -1.34 -2.87
CA ILE A 38 -3.98 -2.43 -2.61
C ILE A 38 -3.51 -2.42 -1.14
N HIS A 39 -3.45 -1.26 -0.49
CA HIS A 39 -3.15 -1.15 0.93
C HIS A 39 -4.20 -1.89 1.77
N GLU A 40 -5.48 -1.62 1.51
CA GLU A 40 -6.58 -2.33 2.17
C GLU A 40 -6.57 -3.84 1.85
N LEU A 41 -6.21 -4.22 0.61
CA LEU A 41 -6.02 -5.62 0.27
C LEU A 41 -4.86 -6.25 1.08
N GLY A 42 -3.78 -5.50 1.29
CA GLY A 42 -2.64 -5.91 2.12
C GLY A 42 -3.07 -6.23 3.55
N HIS A 43 -3.95 -5.40 4.14
CA HIS A 43 -4.56 -5.70 5.43
C HIS A 43 -5.31 -7.03 5.44
N ILE A 44 -6.09 -7.34 4.40
CA ILE A 44 -6.77 -8.64 4.30
C ILE A 44 -5.76 -9.77 4.14
N VAL A 45 -4.80 -9.65 3.22
CA VAL A 45 -3.87 -10.74 2.89
C VAL A 45 -2.96 -11.08 4.07
N LEU A 46 -2.42 -10.08 4.76
CA LEU A 46 -1.42 -10.26 5.80
C LEU A 46 -2.02 -10.44 7.21
N HIS A 47 -3.17 -9.79 7.48
CA HIS A 47 -3.65 -9.61 8.85
C HIS A 47 -5.02 -10.27 9.14
N SER A 48 -5.68 -10.90 8.16
CA SER A 48 -7.01 -11.54 8.37
C SER A 48 -7.06 -12.64 9.43
N ASN A 49 -5.92 -13.22 9.82
CA ASN A 49 -5.84 -14.27 10.83
C ASN A 49 -5.30 -13.75 12.18
N GLN A 50 -5.00 -12.46 12.28
CA GLN A 50 -4.54 -11.85 13.51
C GLN A 50 -5.76 -11.38 14.30
N ALA A 51 -5.91 -11.86 15.53
CA ALA A 51 -6.90 -11.27 16.43
C ALA A 51 -6.53 -9.79 16.65
N PRO A 52 -7.48 -8.85 16.62
CA PRO A 52 -7.18 -7.44 16.87
C PRO A 52 -6.57 -7.30 18.25
N SER A 53 -5.25 -7.05 18.29
CA SER A 53 -4.52 -6.85 19.53
C SER A 53 -4.83 -5.45 20.04
N PHE A 54 -5.87 -5.32 20.86
CA PHE A 54 -6.12 -4.11 21.65
C PHE A 54 -5.17 -4.06 22.85
N SER A 55 -3.86 -4.08 22.57
CA SER A 55 -2.83 -3.87 23.60
C SER A 55 -2.88 -2.41 24.06
N ARG A 56 -3.47 -2.16 25.24
CA ARG A 56 -3.44 -0.86 25.94
C ARG A 56 -2.06 -0.51 26.52
N THR A 57 -1.08 -1.39 26.33
CA THR A 57 0.33 -1.19 26.67
C THR A 57 1.06 -0.61 25.47
N LYS A 58 1.90 0.43 25.67
CA LYS A 58 2.84 0.93 24.65
C LYS A 58 3.48 -0.28 23.97
N SER A 59 3.15 -0.53 22.71
CA SER A 59 3.68 -1.66 21.97
C SER A 59 5.17 -1.39 21.76
N ASN A 60 6.02 -2.22 22.37
CA ASN A 60 7.46 -2.29 22.08
C ASN A 60 7.70 -3.07 20.78
N HIS A 61 6.83 -2.90 19.78
CA HIS A 61 6.96 -3.59 18.50
C HIS A 61 7.91 -2.81 17.59
N GLU A 62 8.74 -3.54 16.86
CA GLU A 62 9.63 -2.93 15.89
C GLU A 62 8.80 -2.31 14.75
N TRP A 63 9.33 -1.28 14.09
CA TRP A 63 8.61 -0.56 13.04
C TRP A 63 8.14 -1.46 11.87
N TYR A 64 8.82 -2.58 11.63
CA TYR A 64 8.43 -3.56 10.60
C TYR A 64 7.32 -4.53 11.05
N GLU A 65 6.93 -4.52 12.32
CA GLU A 65 5.83 -5.31 12.89
C GLU A 65 4.50 -4.53 12.88
N ASP A 66 4.52 -3.27 12.46
CA ASP A 66 3.34 -2.42 12.34
C ASP A 66 2.48 -2.81 11.12
N SER A 67 1.18 -2.99 11.32
CA SER A 67 0.27 -3.48 10.28
C SER A 67 0.11 -2.50 9.12
N GLU A 68 0.13 -1.19 9.39
CA GLU A 68 0.04 -0.13 8.38
C GLU A 68 1.33 -0.09 7.57
N TRP A 69 2.48 -0.15 8.24
CA TRP A 69 3.77 -0.21 7.56
C TRP A 69 3.89 -1.44 6.64
N GLN A 70 3.42 -2.60 7.12
CA GLN A 70 3.39 -3.83 6.33
C GLN A 70 2.44 -3.73 5.13
N ALA A 71 1.26 -3.13 5.30
CA ALA A 71 0.30 -2.91 4.21
C ALA A 71 0.82 -1.92 3.15
N ASP A 72 1.52 -0.86 3.56
CA ASP A 72 2.19 0.06 2.63
C ASP A 72 3.33 -0.63 1.86
N THR A 73 4.10 -1.48 2.55
CA THR A 73 5.18 -2.24 1.91
C THR A 73 4.64 -3.27 0.93
N PHE A 74 3.56 -3.99 1.29
CA PHE A 74 2.83 -4.86 0.39
C PHE A 74 2.35 -4.11 -0.87
N SER A 75 1.79 -2.92 -0.70
CA SER A 75 1.31 -2.09 -1.82
C SER A 75 2.44 -1.65 -2.73
N GLY A 76 3.58 -1.29 -2.17
CA GLY A 76 4.79 -0.97 -2.90
C GLY A 76 5.28 -2.14 -3.75
N GLU A 77 5.37 -3.34 -3.18
CA GLU A 77 5.77 -4.55 -3.90
C GLU A 77 4.77 -4.96 -4.98
N PHE A 78 3.48 -4.89 -4.67
CA PHE A 78 2.43 -5.31 -5.58
C PHE A 78 2.33 -4.38 -6.79
N LEU A 79 2.40 -3.07 -6.58
CA LEU A 79 2.27 -2.08 -7.66
C LEU A 79 3.59 -1.82 -8.40
N MET A 80 4.73 -1.98 -7.72
CA MET A 80 6.06 -1.70 -8.25
C MET A 80 7.01 -2.87 -7.92
N PRO A 81 6.85 -4.05 -8.56
CA PRO A 81 7.65 -5.24 -8.25
C PRO A 81 9.14 -4.99 -8.42
N VAL A 82 9.95 -5.40 -7.44
CA VAL A 82 11.39 -5.06 -7.37
C VAL A 82 12.16 -5.43 -8.64
N ASN A 83 11.93 -6.62 -9.18
CA ASN A 83 12.59 -7.11 -10.39
C ASN A 83 12.24 -6.28 -11.63
N LEU A 84 11.00 -5.78 -11.72
CA LEU A 84 10.57 -4.92 -12.82
C LEU A 84 11.11 -3.50 -12.65
N VAL A 85 11.11 -2.96 -11.43
CA VAL A 85 11.72 -1.65 -11.16
C VAL A 85 13.20 -1.67 -11.53
N GLN A 86 13.95 -2.68 -11.09
CA GLN A 86 15.39 -2.80 -11.37
C GLN A 86 15.70 -3.00 -12.85
N SER A 87 14.82 -3.65 -13.62
CA SER A 87 15.05 -3.91 -15.05
C SER A 87 14.54 -2.81 -15.99
N LEU A 88 13.52 -2.05 -15.59
CA LEU A 88 12.82 -1.09 -16.46
C LEU A 88 13.06 0.38 -16.07
N CYS A 89 13.57 0.67 -14.88
CA CYS A 89 13.68 2.03 -14.36
C CYS A 89 15.13 2.42 -14.05
N SER A 90 15.55 3.59 -14.53
CA SER A 90 16.86 4.19 -14.23
C SER A 90 16.74 5.38 -13.28
N CYS A 91 15.52 5.87 -13.04
CA CYS A 91 15.23 6.94 -12.09
C CYS A 91 13.81 6.80 -11.50
N PRO A 92 13.46 7.47 -10.38
CA PRO A 92 12.11 7.39 -9.80
C PRO A 92 11.01 7.89 -10.74
N ASN A 93 11.33 8.80 -11.67
CA ASN A 93 10.35 9.24 -12.68
C ASN A 93 9.97 8.13 -13.67
N ASP A 94 10.83 7.15 -13.91
CA ASP A 94 10.49 5.99 -14.73
C ASP A 94 9.45 5.12 -14.01
N ILE A 95 9.55 4.99 -12.68
CA ILE A 95 8.56 4.25 -11.89
C ILE A 95 7.17 4.87 -12.04
N VAL A 96 7.07 6.20 -11.97
CA VAL A 96 5.80 6.93 -12.18
C VAL A 96 5.21 6.58 -13.55
N LYS A 97 6.03 6.64 -14.60
CA LYS A 97 5.59 6.42 -15.99
C LYS A 97 5.22 4.97 -16.27
N VAL A 98 6.03 4.02 -15.79
CA VAL A 98 5.87 2.58 -16.06
C VAL A 98 4.73 1.99 -15.25
N PHE A 99 4.63 2.34 -13.96
CA PHE A 99 3.69 1.70 -13.04
C PHE A 99 2.45 2.53 -12.74
N GLY A 100 2.38 3.79 -13.19
CA GLY A 100 1.19 4.65 -13.00
C GLY A 100 0.90 4.96 -11.53
N VAL A 101 1.95 5.21 -10.75
CA VAL A 101 1.87 5.53 -9.31
C VAL A 101 2.08 7.03 -9.07
N SER A 102 1.81 7.50 -7.86
CA SER A 102 2.13 8.89 -7.49
C SER A 102 3.66 9.10 -7.46
N GLN A 103 4.08 10.35 -7.64
CA GLN A 103 5.48 10.72 -7.49
C GLN A 103 6.01 10.38 -6.09
N SER A 104 5.23 10.61 -5.04
CA SER A 104 5.62 10.25 -3.67
C SER A 104 5.90 8.76 -3.51
N ALA A 105 5.00 7.89 -4.00
CA ALA A 105 5.16 6.44 -3.91
C ALA A 105 6.38 5.96 -4.69
N ALA A 106 6.62 6.51 -5.89
CA ALA A 106 7.79 6.19 -6.70
C ALA A 106 9.11 6.57 -6.00
N TYR A 107 9.18 7.74 -5.39
CA TYR A 107 10.40 8.18 -4.68
C TYR A 107 10.65 7.36 -3.42
N VAL A 108 9.62 7.05 -2.64
CA VAL A 108 9.74 6.16 -1.48
C VAL A 108 10.22 4.78 -1.91
N ARG A 109 9.65 4.22 -2.99
CA ARG A 109 10.06 2.91 -3.53
C ARG A 109 11.51 2.92 -3.99
N TRP A 110 11.92 3.94 -4.74
CA TRP A 110 13.28 4.10 -5.22
C TRP A 110 14.30 4.21 -4.08
N ASP A 111 13.98 4.93 -3.00
CA ASP A 111 14.87 5.05 -1.85
C ASP A 111 14.96 3.75 -1.04
N LYS A 112 13.84 3.05 -0.83
CA LYS A 112 13.81 1.74 -0.15
C LYS A 112 14.71 0.72 -0.88
N LEU A 113 14.56 0.59 -2.19
CA LEU A 113 15.31 -0.38 -2.99
C LEU A 113 16.82 -0.12 -3.08
N LYS A 114 17.31 1.06 -2.70
CA LYS A 114 18.75 1.34 -2.60
C LYS A 114 19.37 0.80 -1.30
N ARG A 115 18.54 0.51 -0.31
CA ARG A 115 18.95 0.09 1.03
C ARG A 115 18.76 -1.42 1.25
N GLU A 116 18.19 -2.11 0.28
CA GLU A 116 18.05 -3.56 0.19
C GLU A 116 19.25 -4.18 -0.53
#